data_AF-X1PCV8-F1
#
_entry.id   AF-X1PCV8-F1
#
_cell.length_a   1.000
_cell.length_b   1.000
_cell.length_c   1.000
_cell.angle_alpha   90.00
_cell.angle_beta   90.00
_cell.angle_gamma   90.00
#
_symmetry.space_group_name_H-M   'P 1'
#
loop_
_entity.id
_entity.type
_entity.pdbx_description
1 polymer ?
#
loop_
_entity_poly.entity_id
_entity_poly.type
_entity_poly.pdbx_seq_one_letter_code
_entity_poly.pdbx_strand_id
1 'polypeptide(L)'
;MNKENGNVTFQKSVDQFLIQHRSILDLMTKYQESNARVNRAIAKAVTQCGCIKIKAKKQTIPSNTKLTEIYKFMDTHIEGSLCDNCKEIIETELGSSLFYATAICNVLNLDFDEI
;
A
#
# COMPACT_ATOMS: atom_id res chain seq x y z
N MET A 1 10.92 -14.36 -37.15
CA MET A 1 9.79 -14.82 -36.32
C MET A 1 9.83 -14.00 -35.04
N ASN A 2 8.91 -13.05 -34.91
CA ASN A 2 9.01 -11.89 -34.02
C ASN A 2 8.94 -12.30 -32.54
N LYS A 3 9.86 -11.74 -31.74
CA LYS A 3 9.79 -11.72 -30.28
C LYS A 3 8.81 -10.64 -29.86
N GLU A 4 7.62 -11.01 -29.40
CA GLU A 4 6.75 -10.15 -28.60
C GLU A 4 6.49 -10.83 -27.25
N ASN A 5 7.52 -10.89 -26.40
CA ASN A 5 7.27 -10.96 -24.96
C ASN A 5 7.02 -9.53 -24.49
N GLY A 6 5.82 -9.00 -24.76
CA GLY A 6 5.39 -7.74 -24.19
C GLY A 6 5.21 -7.90 -22.68
N ASN A 7 6.00 -7.20 -21.87
CA ASN A 7 5.83 -7.20 -20.41
C ASN A 7 4.37 -6.89 -20.06
N VAL A 8 3.66 -7.85 -19.46
CA VAL A 8 2.31 -7.62 -18.94
C VAL A 8 2.48 -6.73 -17.70
N THR A 9 1.96 -5.50 -17.78
CA THR A 9 2.00 -4.58 -16.63
C THR A 9 1.04 -5.08 -15.54
N PHE A 10 1.27 -4.66 -14.30
CA PHE A 10 0.35 -4.96 -13.21
C PHE A 10 -1.07 -4.46 -13.56
N GLN A 11 -1.17 -3.25 -14.11
CA GLN A 11 -2.44 -2.68 -14.53
C GLN A 11 -3.18 -3.48 -15.61
N LYS A 12 -2.46 -4.00 -16.62
CA LYS A 12 -3.04 -4.90 -17.63
C LYS A 12 -3.49 -6.23 -17.03
N SER A 13 -2.72 -6.77 -16.08
CA SER A 13 -3.12 -7.97 -15.34
C SER A 13 -4.43 -7.72 -14.59
N VAL A 14 -4.53 -6.61 -13.85
CA VAL A 14 -5.73 -6.25 -13.10
C VAL A 14 -6.95 -6.13 -14.03
N ASP A 15 -6.83 -5.48 -15.19
CA ASP A 15 -7.96 -5.30 -16.13
C ASP A 15 -8.57 -6.64 -16.59
N GLN A 16 -7.73 -7.65 -16.79
CA GLN A 16 -8.18 -9.00 -17.18
C GLN A 16 -9.05 -9.68 -16.11
N PHE A 17 -8.88 -9.31 -14.83
CA PHE A 17 -9.64 -9.87 -13.71
C PHE A 17 -10.90 -9.05 -13.35
N LEU A 18 -11.18 -7.92 -14.02
CA LEU A 18 -12.34 -7.05 -13.74
C LEU A 18 -13.67 -7.55 -14.34
N ILE A 19 -13.82 -8.85 -14.59
CA ILE A 19 -14.99 -9.40 -15.31
C ILE A 19 -16.31 -9.16 -14.56
N GLN A 20 -16.30 -9.08 -13.22
CA GLN A 20 -17.53 -8.96 -12.40
C GLN A 20 -17.75 -7.58 -11.77
N HIS A 21 -16.68 -6.85 -11.46
CA HIS A 21 -16.71 -5.64 -10.63
C HIS A 21 -16.24 -4.40 -11.40
N ARG A 22 -16.96 -4.02 -12.48
CA ARG A 22 -16.64 -2.82 -13.29
C ARG A 22 -17.30 -1.53 -12.82
N SER A 23 -18.30 -1.61 -11.94
CA SER A 23 -18.95 -0.40 -11.43
C SER A 23 -17.94 0.38 -10.60
N ILE A 24 -17.72 1.65 -10.94
CA ILE A 24 -16.85 2.53 -10.16
C ILE A 24 -17.32 2.64 -8.69
N LEU A 25 -18.63 2.58 -8.44
CA LEU A 25 -19.18 2.61 -7.08
C LEU A 25 -18.75 1.37 -6.28
N ASP A 26 -18.80 0.20 -6.92
CA ASP A 26 -18.38 -1.05 -6.29
C ASP A 26 -16.86 -1.05 -6.02
N LEU A 27 -16.05 -0.65 -7.01
CA LEU A 27 -14.60 -0.50 -6.86
C LEU A 27 -14.22 0.47 -5.75
N MET A 28 -14.88 1.62 -5.64
CA MET A 28 -14.66 2.59 -4.56
C MET A 28 -14.94 1.96 -3.19
N THR A 29 -16.07 1.26 -3.04
CA THR A 29 -16.39 0.60 -1.77
C THR A 29 -15.40 -0.51 -1.43
N LYS A 30 -14.97 -1.30 -2.40
CA LYS A 30 -13.98 -2.36 -2.23
C LYS A 30 -12.60 -1.80 -1.87
N TYR A 31 -12.19 -0.71 -2.51
CA TYR A 31 -10.95 -0.01 -2.20
C TYR A 31 -10.93 0.51 -0.75
N GLN A 32 -12.03 1.14 -0.31
CA GLN A 32 -12.19 1.59 1.08
C GLN A 32 -12.15 0.41 2.07
N GLU A 33 -12.84 -0.68 1.74
CA GLU A 33 -12.85 -1.89 2.56
C GLU A 33 -11.45 -2.51 2.71
N SER A 34 -10.71 -2.64 1.61
CA SER A 34 -9.32 -3.15 1.64
C SER A 34 -8.38 -2.25 2.44
N ASN A 35 -8.51 -0.92 2.30
CA ASN A 35 -7.70 0.01 3.07
C ASN A 35 -7.96 -0.12 4.58
N ALA A 36 -9.22 -0.32 4.98
CA ALA A 36 -9.57 -0.59 6.37
C ALA A 36 -8.95 -1.90 6.89
N ARG A 37 -8.87 -2.95 6.05
CA ARG A 37 -8.23 -4.22 6.42
C ARG A 37 -6.71 -4.09 6.57
N VAL A 38 -6.03 -3.34 5.69
CA VAL A 38 -4.60 -3.01 5.82
C VAL A 38 -4.33 -2.34 7.18
N ASN A 39 -5.09 -1.30 7.51
CA ASN A 39 -4.94 -0.57 8.78
C ASN A 39 -5.17 -1.50 9.99
N ARG A 40 -6.17 -2.39 9.90
CA ARG A 40 -6.45 -3.36 10.95
C ARG A 40 -5.31 -4.37 11.11
N ALA A 41 -4.71 -4.85 10.02
CA ALA A 41 -3.60 -5.79 10.05
C ALA A 41 -2.37 -5.17 10.75
N ILE A 42 -2.04 -3.92 10.41
CA ILE A 42 -0.97 -3.16 11.07
C ILE A 42 -1.29 -2.96 12.56
N ALA A 43 -2.51 -2.53 12.91
CA ALA A 43 -2.91 -2.36 14.29
C ALA A 43 -2.80 -3.66 15.10
N LYS A 44 -3.15 -4.80 14.50
CA LYS A 44 -3.00 -6.13 15.14
C LYS A 44 -1.55 -6.58 15.28
N ALA A 45 -0.68 -6.23 14.33
CA ALA A 45 0.75 -6.49 14.44
C ALA A 45 1.34 -5.82 15.71
N VAL A 46 0.81 -4.65 16.08
CA VAL A 46 1.19 -3.91 17.30
C VAL A 46 0.49 -4.43 18.56
N THR A 47 -0.84 -4.53 18.51
CA THR A 47 -1.68 -4.70 19.72
C THR A 47 -1.94 -6.15 20.11
N GLN A 48 -1.85 -7.08 19.15
CA GLN A 48 -2.13 -8.51 19.38
C GLN A 48 -0.87 -9.35 19.24
N CYS A 49 -0.09 -9.16 18.18
CA CYS A 49 1.14 -9.92 17.96
C CYS A 49 2.32 -9.33 18.76
N GLY A 50 2.49 -7.99 18.70
CA GLY A 50 3.60 -7.29 19.35
C GLY A 50 4.94 -7.40 18.63
N CYS A 51 4.98 -7.89 17.38
CA CYS A 51 6.21 -8.01 16.59
C CYS A 51 6.79 -6.63 16.21
N ILE A 52 5.93 -5.61 16.15
CA ILE A 52 6.31 -4.22 16.00
C ILE A 52 5.70 -3.37 17.12
N LYS A 53 6.32 -2.23 17.43
CA LYS A 53 5.83 -1.23 18.38
C LYS A 53 5.72 0.13 17.69
N ILE A 54 4.68 0.88 18.01
CA ILE A 54 4.56 2.29 17.59
C ILE A 54 5.05 3.19 18.72
N LYS A 55 6.16 3.90 18.50
CA LYS A 55 6.68 4.91 19.42
C LYS A 55 6.28 6.31 18.99
N ALA A 56 5.03 6.69 19.24
CA ALA A 56 4.53 8.02 18.94
C ALA A 56 5.23 9.08 19.81
N LYS A 57 6.04 9.94 19.18
CA LYS A 57 6.75 11.06 19.84
C LYS A 57 6.88 12.22 18.87
N LYS A 58 6.91 13.45 19.40
CA LYS A 58 7.31 14.63 18.62
C LYS A 58 8.75 14.43 18.15
N GLN A 59 9.00 14.62 16.86
CA GLN A 59 10.34 14.55 16.30
C GLN A 59 11.03 15.91 16.46
N THR A 60 12.26 15.89 16.96
CA THR A 60 13.01 17.11 17.30
C THR A 60 14.00 17.41 16.17
N ILE A 61 13.79 18.55 15.51
CA ILE A 61 14.70 19.05 14.47
C ILE A 61 15.52 20.20 15.10
N PRO A 62 16.86 20.13 15.10
CA PRO A 62 17.69 21.24 15.58
C PRO A 62 17.44 22.54 14.80
N SER A 63 17.52 23.68 15.48
CA SER A 63 17.22 24.99 14.88
C SER A 63 18.15 25.38 13.72
N ASN A 64 19.36 24.81 13.65
CA ASN A 64 20.35 25.08 12.62
C ASN A 64 20.34 24.06 11.47
N THR A 65 19.32 23.20 11.39
CA THR A 65 19.19 22.19 10.33
C THR A 65 18.77 22.83 9.02
N LYS A 66 19.52 22.56 7.93
CA LYS A 66 19.10 22.96 6.58
C LYS A 66 17.85 22.18 6.18
N LEU A 67 16.96 22.81 5.41
CA LEU A 67 15.73 22.15 4.91
C LEU A 67 16.02 20.82 4.20
N THR A 68 17.08 20.76 3.41
CA THR A 68 17.53 19.56 2.69
C THR A 68 18.02 18.44 3.60
N GLU A 69 18.17 18.67 4.91
CA GLU A 69 18.70 17.72 5.89
C GLU A 69 17.66 17.26 6.92
N ILE A 70 16.43 17.81 6.88
CA ILE A 70 15.36 17.47 7.83
C ILE A 70 15.07 15.97 7.84
N TYR A 71 15.12 15.30 6.68
CA TYR A 71 14.85 13.87 6.55
C TYR A 71 15.73 13.01 7.46
N LYS A 72 16.95 13.47 7.80
CA LYS A 72 17.87 12.77 8.70
C LYS A 72 17.35 12.65 10.15
N PHE A 73 16.37 13.47 10.53
CA PHE A 73 15.80 13.51 11.87
C PHE A 73 14.40 12.89 11.94
N MET A 74 13.88 12.37 10.81
CA MET A 74 12.56 11.75 10.74
C MET A 74 12.68 10.25 11.08
N ASP A 75 12.08 9.87 12.19
CA ASP A 75 11.88 8.49 12.63
C ASP A 75 10.63 7.92 11.92
N THR A 76 10.55 6.62 11.68
CA THR A 76 9.33 5.99 11.13
C THR A 76 8.27 5.77 12.20
N HIS A 77 8.62 6.01 13.46
CA HIS A 77 7.87 5.68 14.68
C HIS A 77 7.66 4.17 14.87
N ILE A 78 8.34 3.31 14.11
CA ILE A 78 8.26 1.86 14.21
C ILE A 78 9.53 1.30 14.86
N GLU A 79 9.35 0.44 15.85
CA GLU A 79 10.40 -0.41 16.39
C GLU A 79 10.08 -1.89 16.23
N GLY A 80 11.12 -2.69 16.01
CA GLY A 80 11.00 -4.12 15.73
C GLY A 80 10.83 -4.38 14.24
N SER A 81 10.39 -5.59 13.91
CA SER A 81 10.19 -6.05 12.54
C SER A 81 9.00 -6.99 12.49
N LEU A 82 8.23 -6.93 11.42
CA LEU A 82 7.13 -7.87 11.21
C LEU A 82 7.67 -9.30 11.23
N CYS A 83 6.98 -10.19 11.95
CA CYS A 83 7.17 -11.63 11.81
C CYS A 83 6.50 -12.12 10.52
N ASP A 84 6.86 -13.32 10.06
CA ASP A 84 6.38 -13.88 8.78
C ASP A 84 4.86 -13.87 8.66
N ASN A 85 4.15 -14.28 9.72
CA ASN A 85 2.70 -14.30 9.74
C ASN A 85 2.07 -12.89 9.61
N CYS A 86 2.56 -11.89 10.33
CA CYS A 86 2.03 -10.53 10.21
C CYS A 86 2.38 -9.91 8.85
N LYS A 87 3.57 -10.22 8.32
CA LYS A 87 4.02 -9.78 7.00
C LYS A 87 3.11 -10.33 5.91
N GLU A 88 2.84 -11.63 5.89
CA GLU A 88 1.95 -12.28 4.91
C GLU A 88 0.54 -11.66 4.90
N ILE A 89 -0.04 -11.44 6.08
CA ILE A 89 -1.37 -10.83 6.21
C ILE A 89 -1.35 -9.40 5.66
N ILE A 90 -0.36 -8.59 6.03
CA ILE A 90 -0.26 -7.20 5.56
C ILE A 90 -0.04 -7.15 4.05
N GLU A 91 0.84 -8.00 3.50
CA GLU A 91 1.09 -8.10 2.06
C GLU A 91 -0.17 -8.50 1.29
N THR A 92 -0.97 -9.43 1.81
CA THR A 92 -2.24 -9.86 1.21
C THR A 92 -3.26 -8.72 1.15
N GLU A 93 -3.41 -7.98 2.25
CA GLU A 93 -4.36 -6.85 2.30
C GLU A 93 -3.89 -5.66 1.46
N LEU A 94 -2.58 -5.39 1.44
CA LEU A 94 -1.99 -4.37 0.57
C LEU A 94 -2.17 -4.75 -0.91
N GLY A 95 -1.94 -6.01 -1.26
CA GLY A 95 -2.17 -6.51 -2.63
C GLY A 95 -3.63 -6.32 -3.07
N SER A 96 -4.59 -6.60 -2.19
CA SER A 96 -6.00 -6.32 -2.44
C SER A 96 -6.27 -4.81 -2.64
N SER A 97 -5.69 -3.97 -1.78
CA SER A 97 -5.83 -2.51 -1.89
C SER A 97 -5.24 -1.95 -3.18
N LEU A 98 -4.07 -2.45 -3.60
CA LEU A 98 -3.42 -2.08 -4.86
C LEU A 98 -4.25 -2.55 -6.06
N PHE A 99 -4.78 -3.77 -6.02
CA PHE A 99 -5.67 -4.28 -7.06
C PHE A 99 -6.86 -3.33 -7.29
N TYR A 100 -7.56 -2.90 -6.24
CA TYR A 100 -8.69 -2.00 -6.40
C TYR A 100 -8.30 -0.57 -6.81
N ALA A 101 -7.16 -0.06 -6.34
CA ALA A 101 -6.64 1.23 -6.81
C ALA A 101 -6.34 1.21 -8.32
N THR A 102 -5.65 0.17 -8.78
CA THR A 102 -5.33 -0.01 -10.20
C THR A 102 -6.57 -0.31 -11.04
N ALA A 103 -7.56 -1.01 -10.48
CA ALA A 103 -8.86 -1.20 -11.12
C ALA A 103 -9.59 0.13 -11.37
N ILE A 104 -9.54 1.05 -10.40
CA ILE A 104 -10.07 2.41 -10.56
C ILE A 104 -9.32 3.14 -11.67
N CYS A 105 -7.99 3.01 -11.76
CA CYS A 105 -7.20 3.60 -12.85
C CYS A 105 -7.67 3.08 -14.22
N ASN A 106 -7.90 1.77 -14.36
CA ASN A 106 -8.44 1.17 -15.59
C ASN A 106 -9.80 1.76 -15.97
N VAL A 107 -10.73 1.86 -15.02
CA VAL A 107 -12.08 2.39 -15.28
C VAL A 107 -12.07 3.88 -15.62
N LEU A 108 -11.13 4.65 -15.06
CA LEU A 108 -10.98 6.08 -15.32
C LEU A 108 -10.00 6.41 -16.46
N ASN A 109 -9.43 5.40 -17.13
CA ASN A 109 -8.42 5.55 -18.17
C ASN A 109 -7.20 6.38 -17.72
N LEU A 110 -6.71 6.08 -16.51
CA LEU A 110 -5.49 6.63 -15.93
C LEU A 110 -4.35 5.62 -16.05
N ASP A 111 -3.12 6.11 -16.20
CA ASP A 111 -1.92 5.27 -16.11
C ASP A 111 -1.45 5.19 -14.66
N PHE A 112 -1.42 3.97 -14.12
CA PHE A 112 -0.97 3.70 -12.75
C PHE A 112 0.52 4.01 -12.56
N ASP A 113 1.35 3.85 -13.59
CA ASP A 113 2.79 4.08 -13.50
C ASP A 113 3.16 5.58 -13.57
N GLU A 114 2.20 6.46 -13.91
CA GLU A 114 2.35 7.93 -13.94
C GLU A 114 1.87 8.64 -12.65
N ILE A 115 1.40 7.90 -11.64
CA ILE A 115 0.88 8.41 -10.36
C ILE A 115 1.87 8.13 -9.22
#